data_AF-E2EFE8-F1
#
_entry.id   AF-E2EFE8-F1
#
_cell.length_a   1.000
_cell.length_b   1.000
_cell.length_c   1.000
_cell.angle_alpha   90.00
_cell.angle_beta   90.00
_cell.angle_gamma   90.00
#
_symmetry.space_group_name_H-M   'P 1'
#
loop_
_entity.id
_entity.type
_entity.pdbx_description
1 polymer ?
#
loop_
_entity_poly.entity_id
_entity_poly.type
_entity_poly.pdbx_seq_one_letter_code
_entity_poly.pdbx_strand_id
1 'polypeptide(L)' 'VGVNKMDSTEPPFSESRFEEIKKEVSSYIKKIGYNPAAVPFVPIS' A
#
# COMPACT_ATOMS: atom_id res chain seq x y z
N VAL A 1 6.51 -1.61 -3.12
CA VAL A 1 5.32 -2.46 -2.97
C VAL A 1 4.31 -2.07 -4.03
N GLY A 2 3.99 -2.98 -4.95
CA GLY A 2 2.92 -2.78 -5.93
C GLY A 2 1.59 -3.15 -5.30
N VAL A 3 0.68 -2.18 -5.15
CA VAL A 3 -0.68 -2.42 -4.64
C VAL A 3 -1.57 -2.69 -5.85
N ASN A 4 -1.81 -3.97 -6.14
CA ASN A 4 -2.52 -4.42 -7.34
C ASN A 4 -4.03 -4.45 -7.18
N LYS A 5 -4.76 -4.53 -8.30
CA LYS A 5 -6.23 -4.62 -8.39
C LYS A 5 -6.95 -3.40 -7.82
N MET A 6 -6.37 -2.21 -7.99
CA MET A 6 -7.00 -0.96 -7.52
C MET A 6 -8.32 -0.65 -8.22
N ASP A 7 -8.55 -1.17 -9.42
CA ASP A 7 -9.83 -1.13 -10.15
C ASP A 7 -10.98 -1.83 -9.41
N SER A 8 -10.66 -2.84 -8.60
CA SER A 8 -11.62 -3.69 -7.89
C SER A 8 -11.92 -3.20 -6.47
N THR A 9 -11.37 -2.05 -6.05
CA THR A 9 -11.74 -1.45 -4.76
C THR A 9 -13.15 -0.86 -4.83
N GLU A 10 -13.78 -0.65 -3.69
CA GLU A 10 -15.09 0.03 -3.61
C GLU A 10 -14.93 1.37 -2.86
N PRO A 11 -15.12 2.53 -3.52
CA PRO A 11 -15.27 2.71 -4.98
C PRO A 11 -13.97 2.36 -5.75
N PRO A 12 -14.03 2.13 -7.08
CA PRO A 12 -12.84 1.86 -7.89
C PRO A 12 -11.77 2.93 -7.71
N PHE A 13 -10.51 2.53 -7.60
CA PHE A 13 -9.35 3.39 -7.33
C PHE A 13 -9.47 4.21 -6.04
N SER A 14 -10.03 3.59 -4.99
CA SER A 14 -10.21 4.23 -3.68
C SER A 14 -8.85 4.57 -3.03
N GLU A 15 -8.57 5.86 -2.90
CA GLU A 15 -7.39 6.37 -2.20
C GLU A 15 -7.37 5.95 -0.73
N SER A 16 -8.53 5.92 -0.07
CA SER A 16 -8.62 5.50 1.34
C SER A 16 -8.17 4.05 1.52
N ARG A 17 -8.52 3.17 0.57
CA ARG A 17 -8.07 1.77 0.58
C ARG A 17 -6.56 1.65 0.35
N PHE A 18 -6.00 2.47 -0.53
CA PHE A 18 -4.56 2.50 -0.76
C PHE A 18 -3.78 2.97 0.48
N GLU A 19 -4.22 4.05 1.14
CA GLU A 19 -3.55 4.58 2.33
C GLU A 19 -3.67 3.64 3.55
N GLU A 20 -4.78 2.90 3.67
CA GLU A 20 -4.92 1.83 4.67
C GLU A 20 -3.85 0.73 4.47
N ILE A 21 -3.76 0.19 3.25
CA ILE A 21 -2.78 -0.85 2.89
C ILE A 21 -1.35 -0.34 3.11
N LYS A 22 -1.06 0.87 2.65
CA LYS A 22 0.26 1.50 2.81
C LYS A 22 0.64 1.63 4.28
N LYS A 23 -0.27 2.05 5.16
CA LYS A 23 -0.01 2.19 6.60
C LYS A 23 0.23 0.84 7.27
N GLU A 24 -0.59 -0.15 6.97
CA GLU A 24 -0.47 -1.49 7.54
C GLU A 24 0.84 -2.15 7.10
N VAL A 25 1.11 -2.19 5.80
CA VAL A 25 2.33 -2.77 5.23
C VAL A 25 3.57 -2.02 5.70
N SER A 26 3.54 -0.67 5.78
CA SER A 26 4.65 0.12 6.33
C SER A 26 4.97 -0.26 7.78
N SER A 27 3.95 -0.55 8.58
CA SER A 27 4.12 -0.99 9.96
C SER A 27 4.72 -2.39 10.06
N TYR A 28 4.30 -3.31 9.18
CA TYR A 28 4.86 -4.66 9.10
C TYR A 28 6.32 -4.67 8.64
N ILE A 29 6.66 -4.00 7.54
CA ILE A 29 8.04 -3.98 7.03
C ILE A 29 9.01 -3.31 8.00
N LYS A 30 8.53 -2.31 8.76
CA LYS A 30 9.31 -1.69 9.84
C LYS A 30 9.62 -2.68 10.96
N LYS A 31 8.68 -3.55 11.34
CA LYS A 31 8.92 -4.62 12.34
C LYS A 31 9.92 -5.65 11.85
N ILE A 32 9.93 -5.94 10.55
CA ILE A 32 10.88 -6.87 9.92
C ILE A 32 12.30 -6.25 9.82
N GLY A 33 12.42 -4.93 9.93
CA GLY A 33 13.69 -4.20 9.93
C GLY A 33 13.95 -3.38 8.66
N TYR A 34 13.00 -3.32 7.73
CA TYR A 34 13.10 -2.46 6.55
C TYR A 34 12.70 -1.02 6.89
N ASN A 35 13.33 -0.04 6.22
CA ASN A 35 12.93 1.36 6.32
C ASN A 35 11.75 1.64 5.36
N PRO A 36 10.53 1.91 5.88
CA PRO A 36 9.36 2.16 5.03
C PRO A 36 9.51 3.42 4.16
N ALA A 37 10.32 4.41 4.56
CA ALA A 37 10.55 5.61 3.76
C ALA A 37 11.37 5.33 2.48
N ALA A 38 12.13 4.24 2.46
CA ALA A 38 12.93 3.82 1.30
C ALA A 38 12.15 2.90 0.34
N VAL A 39 10.91 2.52 0.68
CA VAL A 39 10.11 1.58 -0.11
C VAL A 39 8.95 2.32 -0.77
N PRO A 40 8.96 2.51 -2.11
CA PRO A 40 7.86 3.17 -2.80
C PRO A 40 6.61 2.27 -2.82
N PHE A 41 5.45 2.87 -2.60
CA PHE A 41 4.14 2.23 -2.75
C PHE A 41 3.52 2.72 -4.06
N VAL A 42 3.26 1.81 -4.99
CA VAL A 42 2.77 2.15 -6.33
C VAL A 42 1.44 1.41 -6.56
N PRO A 43 0.32 2.12 -6.77
CA PRO A 43 -0.93 1.49 -7.17
C PRO A 43 -0.83 0.99 -8.62
N ILE A 44 -1.23 -0.26 -8.85
CA ILE A 44 -1.26 -0.91 -10.16
C ILE A 44 -2.60 -1.66 -10.35
N SER A 45 -2.93 -1.99 -11.60
CA SER A 45 -4.13 -2.74 -12.02
C SER A 45 -3.72 -3.66 -13.17
#